data_AF-A0A3C1B7W1-F1
#
_entry.id   AF-A0A3C1B7W1-F1
#
_cell.length_a   1.000
_cell.length_b   1.000
_cell.length_c   1.000
_cell.angle_alpha   90.00
_cell.angle_beta   90.00
_cell.angle_gamma   90.00
#
_symmetry.space_group_name_H-M   'P 1'
#
loop_
_entity.id
_entity.type
_entity.pdbx_description
1 polymer ?
#
loop_
_entity_poly.entity_id
_entity_poly.type
_entity_poly.pdbx_seq_one_letter_code
_entity_poly.pdbx_strand_id
1 'polypeptide(L)'
;MLPAQAHRMPQIISLVTAEDRSKPTQFWQLFSVMGQKRILRIVHDFYHRVYEDEAWFRDVFARVGDAAHHVRTQSAMWIDVMGGGFHYHGAEFRLNFHHQHNAFQLMTNEGAARWTKLMIETLQACDAQINHDPRIRPSINTFLQYFMSKYAAEFGFQTSHLFGPTNPAFRRKVNFMNMTDAAIEALSDVDLKEGLLARGVDLSSSQERQALIKKAQSL
;
A
#
# COMPACT_ATOMS: atom_id res chain seq x y z
N MET A 1 1.56 8.65 -2.96
CA MET A 1 1.84 9.71 -1.96
C MET A 1 0.53 10.33 -1.50
N LEU A 2 0.48 10.81 -0.25
CA LEU A 2 -0.68 11.46 0.37
C LEU A 2 -0.54 12.99 0.29
N PRO A 3 -1.65 13.74 0.24
CA PRO A 3 -1.61 15.21 0.26
C PRO A 3 -1.18 15.74 1.64
N ALA A 4 -0.64 16.97 1.68
CA ALA A 4 -0.15 17.59 2.92
C ALA A 4 -1.20 17.67 4.05
N GLN A 5 -2.49 17.78 3.70
CA GLN A 5 -3.60 17.85 4.65
C GLN A 5 -4.29 16.50 4.89
N ALA A 6 -3.64 15.38 4.54
CA ALA A 6 -4.20 14.03 4.67
C ALA A 6 -4.74 13.71 6.07
N HIS A 7 -4.08 14.22 7.12
CA HIS A 7 -4.48 14.08 8.52
C HIS A 7 -5.86 14.69 8.86
N ARG A 8 -6.43 15.53 7.99
CA ARG A 8 -7.76 16.15 8.16
C ARG A 8 -8.83 15.52 7.27
N MET A 9 -8.49 14.49 6.51
CA MET A 9 -9.38 13.91 5.51
C MET A 9 -10.01 12.63 6.07
N PRO A 10 -11.32 12.63 6.42
CA PRO A 10 -11.96 11.49 7.09
C PRO A 10 -11.78 10.15 6.36
N GLN A 11 -11.87 10.17 5.03
CA GLN A 11 -11.68 9.00 4.18
C GLN A 11 -10.23 8.47 4.15
N ILE A 12 -9.25 9.27 4.57
CA ILE A 12 -7.86 8.87 4.71
C ILE A 12 -7.60 8.38 6.13
N ILE A 13 -8.04 9.10 7.16
CA ILE A 13 -7.78 8.71 8.56
C ILE A 13 -8.67 7.55 9.06
N SER A 14 -9.74 7.23 8.34
CA SER A 14 -10.59 6.07 8.61
C SER A 14 -9.82 4.75 8.47
N LEU A 15 -10.11 3.79 9.36
CA LEU A 15 -9.70 2.38 9.24
C LEU A 15 -10.68 1.54 8.40
N VAL A 16 -11.82 2.12 8.02
CA VAL A 16 -12.85 1.50 7.20
C VAL A 16 -12.71 2.00 5.76
N THR A 17 -12.70 1.07 4.81
CA THR A 17 -12.65 1.41 3.39
C THR A 17 -13.92 2.13 2.94
N ALA A 18 -13.82 2.94 1.89
CA ALA A 18 -15.00 3.56 1.28
C ALA A 18 -15.90 2.50 0.59
N GLU A 19 -17.22 2.67 0.72
CA GLU A 19 -18.21 1.88 -0.03
C GLU A 19 -18.07 2.08 -1.55
N ASP A 20 -17.73 3.30 -1.95
CA ASP A 20 -17.43 3.68 -3.32
C ASP A 20 -16.14 2.98 -3.81
N ARG A 21 -16.33 1.96 -4.65
CA ARG A 21 -15.25 1.12 -5.19
C ARG A 21 -14.35 1.85 -6.21
N SER A 22 -14.73 3.04 -6.66
CA SER A 22 -13.85 3.88 -7.48
C SER A 22 -12.71 4.51 -6.66
N LYS A 23 -12.86 4.57 -5.33
CA LYS A 23 -11.84 5.10 -4.42
C LYS A 23 -10.86 4.02 -4.00
N PRO A 24 -9.54 4.29 -4.01
CA PRO A 24 -8.55 3.32 -3.56
C PRO A 24 -8.71 3.05 -2.07
N THR A 25 -8.57 1.79 -1.69
CA THR A 25 -8.43 1.37 -0.29
C THR A 25 -7.03 1.71 0.18
N GLN A 26 -6.86 2.44 1.28
CA GLN A 26 -5.51 2.63 1.83
C GLN A 26 -5.07 1.37 2.58
N PHE A 27 -3.77 1.08 2.67
CA PHE A 27 -3.35 -0.20 3.25
C PHE A 27 -3.75 -0.35 4.73
N TRP A 28 -3.87 0.75 5.49
CA TRP A 28 -4.38 0.75 6.86
C TRP A 28 -5.91 0.60 6.97
N GLN A 29 -6.59 0.41 5.84
CA GLN A 29 -8.02 0.08 5.77
C GLN A 29 -8.25 -1.38 5.38
N LEU A 30 -7.20 -2.13 5.03
CA LEU A 30 -7.32 -3.48 4.49
C LEU A 30 -7.99 -4.45 5.45
N PHE A 31 -7.84 -4.27 6.76
CA PHE A 31 -8.50 -5.12 7.74
C PHE A 31 -10.03 -5.07 7.61
N SER A 32 -10.60 -3.90 7.31
CA SER A 32 -12.05 -3.73 7.16
C SER A 32 -12.66 -4.55 6.01
N VAL A 33 -11.86 -4.94 5.01
CA VAL A 33 -12.31 -5.73 3.86
C VAL A 33 -11.82 -7.18 3.89
N MET A 34 -10.61 -7.42 4.37
CA MET A 34 -10.02 -8.76 4.38
C MET A 34 -10.37 -9.54 5.65
N GLY A 35 -10.45 -8.84 6.78
CA GLY A 35 -10.50 -9.43 8.11
C GLY A 35 -9.27 -10.29 8.45
N GLN A 36 -9.22 -10.75 9.70
CA GLN A 36 -8.11 -11.54 10.22
C GLN A 36 -7.85 -12.85 9.46
N LYS A 37 -8.91 -13.58 9.09
CA LYS A 37 -8.80 -14.91 8.46
C LYS A 37 -8.01 -14.87 7.14
N ARG A 38 -8.24 -13.86 6.30
CA ARG A 38 -7.55 -13.74 4.98
C ARG A 38 -6.11 -13.31 5.15
N ILE A 39 -5.86 -12.36 6.06
CA ILE A 39 -4.50 -11.90 6.38
C ILE A 39 -3.65 -13.07 6.91
N LEU A 40 -4.18 -13.81 7.90
CA LEU A 40 -3.52 -15.00 8.45
C LEU A 40 -3.21 -16.02 7.36
N ARG A 41 -4.15 -16.26 6.44
CA ARG A 41 -3.96 -17.25 5.37
C ARG A 41 -2.82 -16.86 4.42
N ILE A 42 -2.73 -15.60 4.02
CA ILE A 42 -1.65 -15.11 3.15
C ILE A 42 -0.29 -15.28 3.84
N VAL A 43 -0.18 -14.84 5.10
CA VAL A 43 1.08 -14.94 5.86
C VAL A 43 1.46 -16.40 6.11
N HIS A 44 0.47 -17.27 6.38
CA HIS A 44 0.69 -18.71 6.51
C HIS A 44 1.27 -19.30 5.21
N ASP A 45 0.63 -19.05 4.08
CA ASP A 45 1.06 -19.61 2.80
C ASP A 45 2.43 -19.05 2.37
N PHE A 46 2.75 -17.80 2.74
CA PHE A 46 4.10 -17.24 2.57
C PHE A 46 5.16 -18.02 3.35
N TYR A 47 4.96 -18.23 4.66
CA TYR A 47 5.94 -18.95 5.46
C TYR A 47 6.04 -20.43 5.14
N HIS A 48 4.97 -21.05 4.63
CA HIS A 48 5.07 -22.39 4.08
C HIS A 48 6.12 -22.43 2.95
N ARG A 49 6.06 -21.49 2.00
CA ARG A 49 7.05 -21.37 0.92
C ARG A 49 8.45 -21.06 1.42
N VAL A 50 8.59 -20.17 2.40
CA VAL A 50 9.89 -19.86 3.02
C VAL A 50 10.55 -21.12 3.62
N TYR A 51 9.76 -21.99 4.26
CA TYR A 51 10.29 -23.20 4.91
C TYR A 51 10.52 -24.37 3.93
N GLU A 52 9.90 -24.34 2.76
CA GLU A 52 10.20 -25.25 1.64
C GLU A 52 11.34 -24.74 0.74
N ASP A 53 11.88 -23.55 1.01
CA ASP A 53 12.93 -22.91 0.22
C ASP A 53 14.34 -23.50 0.48
N GLU A 54 15.30 -23.00 -0.30
CA GLU A 54 16.72 -23.30 -0.22
C GLU A 54 17.28 -23.00 1.18
N ALA A 55 18.21 -23.85 1.61
CA ALA A 55 18.73 -23.82 2.99
C ALA A 55 19.34 -22.47 3.38
N TRP A 56 20.07 -21.82 2.47
CA TRP A 56 20.71 -20.53 2.77
C TRP A 56 19.70 -19.44 3.15
N PHE A 57 18.49 -19.48 2.57
CA PHE A 57 17.42 -18.52 2.83
C PHE A 57 16.59 -18.95 4.05
N ARG A 58 16.10 -20.19 4.02
CA ARG A 58 15.28 -20.79 5.09
C ARG A 58 15.97 -20.75 6.44
N ASP A 59 17.24 -21.11 6.50
CA ASP A 59 17.95 -21.32 7.77
C ASP A 59 18.12 -20.01 8.55
N VAL A 60 18.07 -18.84 7.89
CA VAL A 60 18.01 -17.54 8.57
C VAL A 60 16.74 -17.42 9.41
N PHE A 61 15.58 -17.83 8.86
CA PHE A 61 14.31 -17.83 9.60
C PHE A 61 14.27 -18.92 10.66
N ALA A 62 14.77 -20.12 10.35
CA ALA A 62 14.76 -21.27 11.26
C ALA A 62 15.60 -21.02 12.53
N ARG A 63 16.66 -20.20 12.45
CA ARG A 63 17.43 -19.77 13.63
C ARG A 63 16.64 -18.92 14.62
N VAL A 64 15.60 -18.23 14.16
CA VAL A 64 14.77 -17.33 14.98
C VAL A 64 13.58 -18.07 15.58
N GLY A 65 12.97 -18.98 14.83
CA GLY A 65 11.79 -19.73 15.25
C GLY A 65 11.31 -20.69 14.18
N ASP A 66 10.22 -21.41 14.47
CA ASP A 66 9.53 -22.25 13.50
C ASP A 66 8.57 -21.42 12.61
N ALA A 67 8.00 -22.05 11.57
CA ALA A 67 7.05 -21.40 10.69
C ALA A 67 5.87 -20.80 11.48
N ALA A 68 5.37 -21.52 12.49
CA ALA A 68 4.26 -21.07 13.31
C ALA A 68 4.60 -19.78 14.10
N HIS A 69 5.82 -19.65 14.62
CA HIS A 69 6.32 -18.44 15.25
C HIS A 69 6.24 -17.25 14.30
N HIS A 70 6.79 -17.39 13.10
CA HIS A 70 6.82 -16.30 12.13
C HIS A 70 5.44 -15.94 11.59
N VAL A 71 4.56 -16.94 11.39
CA VAL A 71 3.16 -16.68 11.04
C VAL A 71 2.48 -15.85 12.11
N ARG A 72 2.65 -16.19 13.41
CA ARG A 72 2.07 -15.39 14.51
C ARG A 72 2.61 -13.96 14.53
N THR A 73 3.92 -13.76 14.40
CA THR A 73 4.53 -12.43 14.53
C THR A 73 4.26 -11.54 13.32
N GLN A 74 4.41 -12.04 12.10
CA GLN A 74 4.19 -11.25 10.88
C GLN A 74 2.70 -10.96 10.66
N SER A 75 1.80 -11.92 10.94
CA SER A 75 0.36 -11.66 10.82
C SER A 75 -0.13 -10.64 11.83
N ALA A 76 0.40 -10.65 13.06
CA ALA A 76 0.12 -9.62 14.05
C ALA A 76 0.55 -8.24 13.53
N MET A 77 1.73 -8.12 12.92
CA MET A 77 2.20 -6.87 12.31
C MET A 77 1.28 -6.42 11.17
N TRP A 78 0.90 -7.32 10.27
CA TRP A 78 -0.02 -6.99 9.18
C TRP A 78 -1.38 -6.55 9.70
N ILE A 79 -1.97 -7.27 10.65
CA ILE A 79 -3.28 -6.92 11.23
C ILE A 79 -3.23 -5.53 11.87
N ASP A 80 -2.19 -5.23 12.63
CA ASP A 80 -2.02 -3.93 13.29
C ASP A 80 -1.95 -2.79 12.26
N VAL A 81 -1.01 -2.89 11.31
CA VAL A 81 -0.80 -1.88 10.27
C VAL A 81 -2.00 -1.75 9.33
N MET A 82 -2.75 -2.83 9.10
CA MET A 82 -3.92 -2.85 8.22
C MET A 82 -5.22 -2.36 8.89
N GLY A 83 -5.17 -1.95 10.16
CA GLY A 83 -6.30 -1.33 10.87
C GLY A 83 -7.12 -2.29 11.75
N GLY A 84 -6.57 -3.46 12.09
CA GLY A 84 -7.21 -4.44 12.98
C GLY A 84 -7.01 -4.17 14.47
N GLY A 85 -6.26 -3.13 14.84
CA GLY A 85 -5.95 -2.77 16.23
C GLY A 85 -4.63 -3.36 16.74
N PHE A 86 -4.28 -3.06 17.99
CA PHE A 86 -2.98 -3.36 18.58
C PHE A 86 -2.72 -4.87 18.76
N HIS A 87 -2.13 -5.48 17.74
CA HIS A 87 -1.74 -6.90 17.77
C HIS A 87 -0.22 -7.06 17.81
N TYR A 88 0.55 -6.04 17.38
CA TYR A 88 2.00 -6.12 17.27
C TYR A 88 2.74 -5.27 18.31
N HIS A 89 3.09 -5.94 19.40
CA HIS A 89 3.80 -5.31 20.52
C HIS A 89 5.21 -4.86 20.11
N GLY A 90 5.56 -3.61 20.45
CA GLY A 90 6.88 -3.01 20.20
C GLY A 90 7.03 -2.34 18.84
N ALA A 91 6.00 -2.38 17.98
CA ALA A 91 5.86 -1.61 16.74
C ALA A 91 7.18 -1.52 15.92
N GLU A 92 7.53 -0.31 15.48
CA GLU A 92 8.71 -0.05 14.66
C GLU A 92 10.03 -0.48 15.33
N PHE A 93 10.18 -0.24 16.63
CA PHE A 93 11.39 -0.62 17.36
C PHE A 93 11.67 -2.12 17.27
N ARG A 94 10.65 -2.95 17.53
CA ARG A 94 10.79 -4.41 17.47
C ARG A 94 11.08 -4.89 16.05
N LEU A 95 10.44 -4.26 15.06
CA LEU A 95 10.63 -4.59 13.65
C LEU A 95 12.07 -4.29 13.20
N ASN A 96 12.58 -3.10 13.54
CA ASN A 96 13.96 -2.73 13.25
C ASN A 96 14.96 -3.63 13.99
N PHE A 97 14.73 -3.91 15.27
CA PHE A 97 15.57 -4.83 16.04
C PHE A 97 15.65 -6.21 15.38
N HIS A 98 14.52 -6.77 14.93
CA HIS A 98 14.49 -8.04 14.23
C HIS A 98 15.32 -8.00 12.93
N HIS A 99 15.19 -6.96 12.12
CA HIS A 99 15.94 -6.85 10.87
C HIS A 99 17.43 -6.59 11.08
N GLN A 100 17.81 -5.86 12.12
CA GLN A 100 19.21 -5.58 12.44
C GLN A 100 19.93 -6.76 13.11
N HIS A 101 19.23 -7.59 13.90
CA HIS A 101 19.89 -8.60 14.74
C HIS A 101 19.56 -10.05 14.35
N ASN A 102 18.36 -10.30 13.81
CA ASN A 102 17.86 -11.66 13.58
C ASN A 102 17.81 -12.00 12.09
N ALA A 103 17.47 -11.04 11.23
CA ALA A 103 17.32 -11.23 9.78
C ALA A 103 18.36 -10.46 8.94
N PHE A 104 19.40 -9.90 9.56
CA PHE A 104 20.40 -9.04 8.90
C PHE A 104 21.05 -9.70 7.69
N GLN A 105 21.28 -11.01 7.73
CA GLN A 105 21.87 -11.79 6.63
C GLN A 105 21.02 -11.75 5.35
N LEU A 106 19.72 -11.46 5.45
CA LEU A 106 18.82 -11.32 4.32
C LEU A 106 18.56 -9.85 3.93
N MET A 107 19.14 -8.88 4.65
CA MET A 107 19.04 -7.45 4.34
C MET A 107 20.03 -7.06 3.23
N THR A 108 20.00 -7.82 2.14
CA THR A 108 20.87 -7.70 0.97
C THR A 108 20.01 -7.69 -0.30
N ASN A 109 20.60 -7.35 -1.45
CA ASN A 109 19.90 -7.43 -2.74
C ASN A 109 19.35 -8.84 -3.01
N GLU A 110 20.15 -9.88 -2.74
CA GLU A 110 19.78 -11.27 -2.98
C GLU A 110 18.68 -11.75 -2.03
N GLY A 111 18.80 -11.46 -0.74
CA GLY A 111 17.79 -11.80 0.26
C GLY A 111 16.46 -11.10 -0.02
N ALA A 112 16.50 -9.79 -0.33
CA ALA A 112 15.31 -9.01 -0.68
C ALA A 112 14.64 -9.51 -1.97
N ALA A 113 15.43 -9.88 -2.99
CA ALA A 113 14.91 -10.45 -4.23
C ALA A 113 14.23 -11.81 -3.99
N ARG A 114 14.85 -12.69 -3.18
CA ARG A 114 14.26 -14.00 -2.85
C ARG A 114 12.98 -13.86 -2.04
N TRP A 115 12.98 -13.02 -1.01
CA TRP A 115 11.79 -12.73 -0.22
C TRP A 115 10.66 -12.18 -1.08
N THR A 116 10.98 -11.23 -1.96
CA THR A 116 10.03 -10.62 -2.90
C THR A 116 9.40 -11.68 -3.80
N LYS A 117 10.22 -12.53 -4.42
CA LYS A 117 9.75 -13.59 -5.31
C LYS A 117 8.73 -14.49 -4.61
N LEU A 118 9.06 -14.96 -3.41
CA LEU A 118 8.16 -15.82 -2.62
C LEU A 118 6.86 -15.11 -2.24
N MET A 119 6.92 -13.82 -1.90
CA MET A 119 5.72 -13.04 -1.59
C MET A 119 4.84 -12.82 -2.83
N ILE A 120 5.41 -12.57 -4.01
CA ILE A 120 4.64 -12.49 -5.26
C ILE A 120 3.92 -13.81 -5.55
N GLU A 121 4.64 -14.93 -5.50
CA GLU A 121 4.09 -16.27 -5.73
C GLU A 121 2.99 -16.60 -4.73
N THR A 122 3.15 -16.19 -3.47
CA THR A 122 2.11 -16.32 -2.43
C THR A 122 0.86 -15.55 -2.82
N LEU A 123 1.01 -14.27 -3.18
CA LEU A 123 -0.13 -13.42 -3.50
C LEU A 123 -0.83 -13.84 -4.80
N GLN A 124 -0.11 -14.44 -5.74
CA GLN A 124 -0.72 -15.07 -6.93
C GLN A 124 -1.51 -16.34 -6.55
N ALA A 125 -1.02 -17.15 -5.61
CA ALA A 125 -1.70 -18.36 -5.16
C ALA A 125 -2.91 -18.07 -4.24
N CYS A 126 -2.91 -16.94 -3.52
CA CYS A 126 -3.99 -16.51 -2.64
C CYS A 126 -5.11 -15.72 -3.37
N ASP A 127 -5.38 -16.08 -4.62
CA ASP A 127 -6.33 -15.36 -5.50
C ASP A 127 -7.72 -15.22 -4.88
N ALA A 128 -8.25 -16.29 -4.28
CA ALA A 128 -9.55 -16.31 -3.62
C ALA A 128 -9.63 -15.35 -2.41
N GLN A 129 -8.50 -15.11 -1.74
CA GLN A 129 -8.41 -14.18 -0.60
C GLN A 129 -8.29 -12.73 -1.05
N ILE A 130 -7.87 -12.47 -2.29
CA ILE A 130 -7.49 -11.14 -2.78
C ILE A 130 -8.49 -10.58 -3.79
N ASN A 131 -8.99 -11.38 -4.74
CA ASN A 131 -9.70 -10.88 -5.92
C ASN A 131 -11.20 -10.60 -5.74
N HIS A 132 -11.75 -10.80 -4.53
CA HIS A 132 -13.13 -10.44 -4.24
C HIS A 132 -13.36 -8.91 -4.19
N ASP A 133 -12.29 -8.13 -4.05
CA ASP A 133 -12.30 -6.67 -4.23
C ASP A 133 -11.02 -6.25 -4.98
N PRO A 134 -11.14 -5.63 -6.18
CA PRO A 134 -9.98 -5.30 -7.03
C PRO A 134 -9.02 -4.29 -6.37
N ARG A 135 -9.43 -3.61 -5.30
CA ARG A 135 -8.60 -2.64 -4.56
C ARG A 135 -7.61 -3.33 -3.62
N ILE A 136 -7.85 -4.58 -3.24
CA ILE A 136 -7.03 -5.29 -2.24
C ILE A 136 -5.60 -5.49 -2.76
N ARG A 137 -5.43 -6.02 -3.97
CA ARG A 137 -4.11 -6.32 -4.54
C ARG A 137 -3.21 -5.07 -4.64
N PRO A 138 -3.64 -3.95 -5.25
CA PRO A 138 -2.84 -2.73 -5.28
C PRO A 138 -2.52 -2.18 -3.90
N SER A 139 -3.42 -2.33 -2.93
CA SER A 139 -3.21 -1.86 -1.56
C SER A 139 -2.17 -2.67 -0.80
N ILE A 140 -2.20 -4.01 -0.95
CA ILE A 140 -1.15 -4.90 -0.41
C ILE A 140 0.18 -4.55 -1.06
N ASN A 141 0.20 -4.33 -2.38
CA ASN A 141 1.42 -3.95 -3.09
C ASN A 141 1.97 -2.61 -2.58
N THR A 142 1.13 -1.62 -2.32
CA THR A 142 1.55 -0.35 -1.69
C THR A 142 2.17 -0.57 -0.32
N PHE A 143 1.55 -1.40 0.52
CA PHE A 143 2.07 -1.76 1.84
C PHE A 143 3.46 -2.42 1.73
N LEU A 144 3.59 -3.46 0.92
CA LEU A 144 4.85 -4.17 0.73
C LEU A 144 5.94 -3.27 0.16
N GLN A 145 5.61 -2.45 -0.84
CA GLN A 145 6.54 -1.49 -1.42
C GLN A 145 7.00 -0.45 -0.40
N TYR A 146 6.10 0.08 0.43
CA TYR A 146 6.45 1.05 1.46
C TYR A 146 7.48 0.49 2.45
N PHE A 147 7.23 -0.70 3.02
CA PHE A 147 8.16 -1.32 3.96
C PHE A 147 9.47 -1.76 3.30
N MET A 148 9.39 -2.33 2.09
CA MET A 148 10.59 -2.76 1.36
C MET A 148 11.49 -1.58 0.99
N SER A 149 10.93 -0.45 0.54
CA SER A 149 11.69 0.76 0.28
C SER A 149 12.31 1.36 1.56
N LYS A 150 11.63 1.25 2.70
CA LYS A 150 12.20 1.64 4.00
C LYS A 150 13.42 0.79 4.34
N TYR A 151 13.32 -0.52 4.24
CA TYR A 151 14.45 -1.42 4.53
C TYR A 151 15.59 -1.25 3.53
N ALA A 152 15.30 -1.05 2.26
CA ALA A 152 16.31 -0.72 1.25
C ALA A 152 17.12 0.53 1.62
N ALA A 153 16.44 1.59 2.05
CA ALA A 153 17.11 2.81 2.48
C ALA A 153 17.95 2.60 3.75
N GLU A 154 17.47 1.79 4.70
CA GLU A 154 18.17 1.52 5.96
C GLU A 154 19.39 0.60 5.78
N PHE A 155 19.28 -0.43 4.95
CA PHE A 155 20.30 -1.49 4.81
C PHE A 155 21.12 -1.40 3.50
N GLY A 156 20.83 -0.43 2.63
CA GLY A 156 21.63 -0.13 1.45
C GLY A 156 21.45 -1.09 0.27
N PHE A 157 20.30 -1.74 0.14
CA PHE A 157 19.96 -2.59 -1.01
C PHE A 157 18.95 -1.91 -1.96
N GLN A 158 18.84 -2.39 -3.21
CA GLN A 158 18.01 -1.78 -4.27
C GLN A 158 16.61 -2.43 -4.35
N THR A 159 15.58 -1.63 -4.66
CA THR A 159 14.17 -2.07 -4.69
C THR A 159 13.37 -1.45 -5.85
N SER A 160 13.57 -1.89 -7.08
CA SER A 160 12.75 -1.42 -8.22
C SER A 160 11.55 -2.34 -8.49
N HIS A 161 10.33 -1.78 -8.42
CA HIS A 161 9.04 -2.35 -8.87
C HIS A 161 8.77 -3.82 -8.49
N LEU A 162 8.96 -4.13 -7.21
CA LEU A 162 9.04 -5.51 -6.73
C LEU A 162 7.69 -6.25 -6.70
N PHE A 163 6.56 -5.58 -6.46
CA PHE A 163 5.30 -6.27 -6.14
C PHE A 163 4.16 -6.06 -7.15
N GLY A 164 4.40 -5.33 -8.25
CA GLY A 164 3.40 -4.96 -9.24
C GLY A 164 2.71 -3.61 -8.97
N PRO A 165 1.54 -3.34 -9.60
CA PRO A 165 0.85 -2.05 -9.48
C PRO A 165 0.49 -1.73 -8.03
N THR A 166 0.77 -0.49 -7.61
CA THR A 166 0.40 0.04 -6.29
C THR A 166 -0.80 0.96 -6.40
N ASN A 167 -1.42 1.32 -5.28
CA ASN A 167 -2.46 2.35 -5.25
C ASN A 167 -1.99 3.64 -5.94
N PRO A 168 -2.86 4.28 -6.73
CA PRO A 168 -2.56 5.59 -7.27
C PRO A 168 -2.37 6.60 -6.14
N ALA A 169 -1.69 7.71 -6.45
CA ALA A 169 -1.62 8.83 -5.53
C ALA A 169 -3.04 9.28 -5.14
N PHE A 170 -3.24 9.59 -3.87
CA PHE A 170 -4.54 10.06 -3.40
C PHE A 170 -4.82 11.42 -4.05
N ARG A 171 -5.94 11.53 -4.77
CA ARG A 171 -6.37 12.78 -5.40
C ARG A 171 -7.52 13.41 -4.62
N ARG A 172 -7.37 14.69 -4.26
CA ARG A 172 -8.43 15.44 -3.60
C ARG A 172 -9.46 15.83 -4.65
N LYS A 173 -10.76 15.67 -4.35
CA LYS A 173 -11.82 16.24 -5.18
C LYS A 173 -11.61 17.75 -5.24
N VAL A 174 -11.41 18.28 -6.44
CA VAL A 174 -11.28 19.71 -6.68
C VAL A 174 -12.63 20.37 -6.46
N ASN A 175 -12.68 21.43 -5.66
CA ASN A 175 -13.87 22.25 -5.47
C ASN A 175 -13.56 23.68 -5.92
N PHE A 176 -13.84 23.98 -7.19
CA PHE A 176 -13.52 25.28 -7.79
C PHE A 176 -14.12 26.47 -7.01
N MET A 177 -15.36 26.33 -6.51
CA MET A 177 -16.04 27.35 -5.71
C MET A 177 -15.32 27.76 -4.42
N ASN A 178 -14.40 26.91 -3.91
CA ASN A 178 -13.64 27.19 -2.69
C ASN A 178 -12.15 27.50 -2.99
N MET A 179 -11.82 27.77 -4.25
CA MET A 179 -10.46 28.07 -4.69
C MET A 179 -10.35 29.50 -5.21
N THR A 180 -9.19 30.12 -5.04
CA THR A 180 -8.88 31.40 -5.69
C THR A 180 -8.51 31.16 -7.15
N ASP A 181 -8.61 32.19 -7.99
CA ASP A 181 -8.21 32.12 -9.39
C ASP A 181 -6.78 31.61 -9.56
N ALA A 182 -5.84 32.13 -8.76
CA ALA A 182 -4.45 31.68 -8.74
C ALA A 182 -4.31 30.20 -8.35
N ALA A 183 -5.14 29.69 -7.43
CA ALA A 183 -5.14 28.28 -7.05
C ALA A 183 -5.72 27.39 -8.17
N ILE A 184 -6.70 27.88 -8.94
CA ILE A 184 -7.25 27.18 -10.11
C ILE A 184 -6.21 27.14 -11.23
N GLU A 185 -5.51 28.24 -11.50
CA GLU A 185 -4.44 28.33 -12.50
C GLU A 185 -3.24 27.43 -12.18
N ALA A 186 -2.96 27.21 -10.89
CA ALA A 186 -1.90 26.33 -10.42
C ALA A 186 -2.24 24.83 -10.47
N LEU A 187 -3.47 24.44 -10.80
CA LEU A 187 -3.85 23.04 -10.95
C LEU A 187 -3.11 22.38 -12.11
N SER A 188 -2.78 21.09 -11.95
CA SER A 188 -2.34 20.26 -13.06
C SER A 188 -3.48 20.08 -14.07
N ASP A 189 -3.14 19.83 -15.34
CA ASP A 189 -4.14 19.60 -16.39
C ASP A 189 -5.05 18.42 -16.06
N VAL A 190 -4.52 17.41 -15.36
CA VAL A 190 -5.28 16.24 -14.92
C VAL A 190 -6.31 16.64 -13.85
N ASP A 191 -5.89 17.35 -12.80
CA ASP A 191 -6.79 17.75 -11.71
C ASP A 191 -7.87 18.73 -12.20
N LEU A 192 -7.51 19.63 -13.12
CA LEU A 192 -8.45 20.57 -13.73
C LEU A 192 -9.52 19.85 -14.54
N LYS A 193 -9.13 18.90 -15.41
CA LYS A 193 -10.08 18.11 -16.22
C LYS A 193 -10.96 17.21 -15.35
N GLU A 194 -10.37 16.50 -14.39
CA GLU A 194 -11.14 15.63 -13.49
C GLU A 194 -12.11 16.43 -12.62
N GLY A 195 -11.71 17.61 -12.13
CA GLY A 195 -12.58 18.51 -11.39
C GLY A 195 -13.79 18.97 -12.22
N LEU A 196 -13.56 19.32 -13.49
CA LEU A 196 -14.61 19.74 -14.42
C LEU A 196 -15.55 18.58 -14.78
N LEU A 197 -15.03 17.39 -15.08
CA LEU A 197 -15.83 16.18 -15.31
C LEU A 197 -16.69 15.84 -14.08
N ALA A 198 -16.13 15.95 -12.88
CA ALA A 198 -16.87 15.71 -11.64
C ALA A 198 -17.99 16.73 -11.36
N ARG A 199 -18.01 17.85 -12.09
CA ARG A 199 -19.08 18.87 -12.11
C ARG A 199 -20.02 18.70 -13.32
N GLY A 200 -19.86 17.63 -14.10
CA GLY A 200 -20.68 17.36 -15.29
C GLY A 200 -20.33 18.22 -16.51
N VAL A 201 -19.14 18.83 -16.53
CA VAL A 201 -18.67 19.58 -17.71
C VAL A 201 -18.18 18.58 -18.75
N ASP A 202 -18.75 18.64 -19.96
CA ASP A 202 -18.29 17.84 -21.09
C ASP A 202 -16.95 18.36 -21.62
N LEU A 203 -15.98 17.46 -21.73
CA LEU A 203 -14.62 17.72 -22.22
C LEU A 203 -14.35 17.05 -23.58
N SER A 204 -15.39 16.52 -24.24
CA SER A 204 -15.29 15.84 -25.54
C SER A 204 -14.71 16.75 -26.64
N SER A 205 -14.96 18.05 -26.58
CA SER A 205 -14.24 19.05 -27.36
C SER A 205 -12.88 19.31 -26.71
N SER A 206 -11.78 19.11 -27.45
CA SER A 206 -10.42 19.44 -27.01
C SER A 206 -10.33 20.93 -26.64
N GLN A 207 -10.54 21.26 -25.37
CA GLN A 207 -10.41 22.61 -24.85
C GLN A 207 -8.97 22.85 -24.44
N GLU A 208 -8.36 23.88 -25.04
CA GLU A 208 -7.08 24.42 -24.61
C GLU A 208 -7.11 24.71 -23.11
N ARG A 209 -5.98 24.53 -22.42
CA ARG A 209 -5.87 24.67 -20.96
C ARG A 209 -6.48 25.98 -20.44
N GLN A 210 -6.31 27.09 -21.17
CA GLN A 210 -6.88 28.38 -20.75
C GLN A 210 -8.41 28.42 -20.79
N ALA A 211 -9.05 27.71 -21.72
CA ALA A 211 -10.50 27.58 -21.74
C ALA A 211 -11.00 26.77 -20.53
N LEU A 212 -10.29 25.70 -20.17
CA LEU A 212 -10.59 24.91 -18.98
C LEU A 212 -10.46 25.72 -17.69
N ILE A 213 -9.41 26.55 -17.58
CA ILE A 213 -9.21 27.45 -16.43
C ILE A 213 -10.35 28.45 -16.32
N LYS A 214 -10.68 29.15 -17.40
CA LYS A 214 -11.81 30.11 -17.40
C LYS A 214 -13.12 29.43 -17.04
N LYS A 215 -13.34 28.20 -17.54
CA LYS A 215 -14.53 27.43 -17.20
C LYS A 215 -14.56 27.09 -15.72
N ALA A 216 -13.44 26.66 -15.14
CA ALA A 216 -13.32 26.38 -13.72
C ALA A 216 -13.52 27.63 -12.84
N GLN A 217 -12.98 28.79 -13.23
CA GLN A 217 -13.19 30.08 -12.53
C GLN A 217 -14.65 30.54 -12.57
N SER A 218 -15.42 30.11 -13.58
CA SER A 218 -16.85 30.46 -13.72
C SER A 218 -17.82 29.56 -12.93
N LEU A 219 -17.32 28.53 -12.23
CA LEU A 219 -18.11 27.52 -11.50
C LEU A 219 -18.24 27.80 -10.01
#